data_AF-A0A4P9ZWT7-F1
#
_entry.id   AF-A0A4P9ZWT7-F1
#
_cell.length_a   1.000
_cell.length_b   1.000
_cell.length_c   1.000
_cell.angle_alpha   90.00
_cell.angle_beta   90.00
_cell.angle_gamma   90.00
#
_symmetry.space_group_name_H-M   'P 1'
#
loop_
_entity.id
_entity.type
_entity.pdbx_description
1 polymer ?
#
loop_
_entity_poly.entity_id
_entity_poly.type
_entity_poly.pdbx_seq_one_letter_code
_entity_poly.pdbx_strand_id
1 'polypeptide(L)' 'KHRQRTTRKQFKALEEVFVLDPKPSASQRRELGERLNMSARSVQVWFQNRRAKEK' A
#
# COMPACT_ATOMS: atom_id res chain seq x y z
N LYS A 1 12.74 4.77 -14.94
CA LYS A 1 12.05 5.21 -13.70
C LYS A 1 12.52 4.31 -12.55
N HIS A 2 13.30 4.82 -11.59
CA HIS A 2 13.83 4.02 -10.48
C HIS A 2 12.68 3.52 -9.61
N ARG A 3 12.55 2.20 -9.41
CA ARG A 3 11.49 1.62 -8.58
C ARG A 3 11.85 1.86 -7.12
N GLN A 4 11.23 2.85 -6.50
CA GLN A 4 11.39 3.06 -5.07
C GLN A 4 10.84 1.85 -4.32
N ARG A 5 11.72 1.15 -3.60
CA ARG A 5 11.31 0.03 -2.75
C ARG A 5 10.62 0.59 -1.52
N THR A 6 9.48 0.00 -1.16
CA THR A 6 8.82 0.28 0.11
C THR A 6 9.76 -0.07 1.25
N THR A 7 9.94 0.86 2.18
CA THR A 7 10.76 0.62 3.38
C THR A 7 10.07 -0.38 4.31
N ARG A 8 10.81 -0.99 5.26
CA ARG A 8 10.22 -1.90 6.25
C ARG A 8 9.07 -1.27 7.05
N LYS A 9 9.21 0.02 7.39
CA LYS A 9 8.16 0.78 8.11
C LYS A 9 6.90 0.93 7.26
N GLN A 10 7.06 1.31 5.99
CA GLN A 10 5.93 1.43 5.06
C GLN A 10 5.28 0.07 4.80
N PHE A 11 6.07 -0.99 4.65
CA PHE A 11 5.57 -2.35 4.46
C PHE A 11 4.71 -2.81 5.64
N LYS A 12 5.20 -2.65 6.88
CA LYS A 12 4.46 -3.05 8.09
C LYS A 12 3.10 -2.34 8.18
N ALA A 13 3.07 -1.03 7.96
CA ALA A 13 1.82 -0.27 7.98
C ALA A 13 0.84 -0.68 6.87
N LEU A 14 1.35 -0.99 5.67
CA LEU A 14 0.52 -1.49 4.58
C LEU A 14 -0.06 -2.88 4.88
N GLU A 15 0.70 -3.77 5.51
CA GLU A 15 0.21 -5.08 5.95
C GLU A 15 -0.84 -4.99 7.06
N GLU A 16 -0.63 -4.13 8.08
CA GLU A 16 -1.62 -3.90 9.14
C GLU A 16 -2.98 -3.48 8.55
N VAL A 17 -2.96 -2.59 7.56
CA VAL A 17 -4.17 -2.16 6.87
C VAL A 17 -4.72 -3.26 5.97
N PHE A 18 -3.87 -4.05 5.31
CA PHE A 18 -4.31 -5.16 4.45
C PHE A 18 -5.09 -6.22 5.21
N VAL A 19 -4.72 -6.51 6.46
CA VAL A 19 -5.46 -7.46 7.31
C VAL A 19 -6.87 -6.97 7.60
N LEU A 20 -7.06 -5.67 7.76
CA LEU A 20 -8.36 -5.05 8.05
C LEU A 20 -9.19 -4.82 6.78
N ASP A 21 -8.55 -4.34 5.72
CA ASP A 21 -9.16 -3.99 4.44
C ASP A 21 -8.22 -4.30 3.28
N PRO A 22 -8.37 -5.49 2.64
CA PRO A 22 -7.58 -5.88 1.47
C PRO A 22 -7.89 -5.06 0.21
N LYS A 23 -8.99 -4.29 0.19
CA LYS A 23 -9.48 -3.52 -0.96
C LYS A 23 -9.76 -2.07 -0.57
N PRO A 24 -8.74 -1.31 -0.13
CA PRO A 24 -8.92 0.05 0.36
C PRO A 24 -9.48 0.96 -0.72
N SER A 25 -10.44 1.79 -0.33
CA SER A 25 -11.05 2.82 -1.17
C SER A 25 -10.03 3.86 -1.66
N ALA A 26 -10.41 4.69 -2.63
CA ALA A 26 -9.55 5.76 -3.12
C ALA A 26 -9.16 6.76 -2.02
N SER A 27 -10.06 7.02 -1.06
CA SER A 27 -9.78 7.91 0.06
C SER A 27 -8.72 7.33 1.00
N GLN A 28 -8.91 6.08 1.44
CA GLN A 28 -7.94 5.39 2.30
C GLN A 28 -6.55 5.28 1.64
N ARG A 29 -6.50 5.03 0.33
CA ARG A 29 -5.21 5.00 -0.40
C ARG A 29 -4.49 6.35 -0.43
N ARG A 30 -5.22 7.48 -0.46
CA ARG A 30 -4.63 8.81 -0.36
C ARG A 30 -4.10 9.08 1.04
N GLU A 31 -4.90 8.79 2.06
CA GLU A 31 -4.49 8.94 3.46
C GLU A 31 -3.24 8.10 3.79
N LEU A 32 -3.20 6.85 3.35
CA LEU A 32 -2.02 5.99 3.50
C LEU A 32 -0.81 6.52 2.74
N GLY A 33 -1.05 7.09 1.56
CA GLY A 33 -0.01 7.74 0.78
C GLY A 33 0.63 8.90 1.55
N GLU A 34 -0.19 9.79 2.09
CA GLU A 34 0.28 10.93 2.89
C GLU A 34 1.02 10.47 4.16
N ARG A 35 0.43 9.53 4.92
CA ARG A 35 1.02 9.00 6.16
C ARG A 35 2.35 8.26 5.94
N LEU A 36 2.49 7.59 4.80
CA LEU A 36 3.66 6.75 4.48
C LEU A 36 4.65 7.46 3.55
N ASN A 37 4.39 8.70 3.16
CA ASN A 37 5.15 9.42 2.12
C ASN A 37 5.26 8.61 0.81
N MET A 38 4.12 8.09 0.36
CA MET A 38 3.95 7.30 -0.85
C MET A 38 2.89 7.93 -1.74
N SER A 39 2.97 7.73 -3.05
CA SER A 39 1.84 8.09 -3.92
C SER A 39 0.67 7.12 -3.73
N ALA A 40 -0.57 7.61 -3.85
CA ALA A 40 -1.76 6.75 -3.83
C ALA A 40 -1.69 5.63 -4.90
N ARG A 41 -1.00 5.89 -6.02
CA ARG A 41 -0.71 4.89 -7.07
C ARG A 41 0.22 3.79 -6.56
N SER A 42 1.30 4.14 -5.84
CA SER A 42 2.22 3.17 -5.23
C SER A 42 1.50 2.29 -4.22
N VAL A 43 0.64 2.88 -3.38
CA VAL A 43 -0.21 2.16 -2.44
C VAL A 43 -1.13 1.20 -3.20
N GLN A 44 -1.85 1.68 -4.23
CA GLN A 44 -2.73 0.85 -5.05
C GLN A 44 -2.00 -0.37 -5.65
N VAL A 45 -0.83 -0.15 -6.26
CA VAL A 45 -0.02 -1.23 -6.86
C VAL A 45 0.45 -2.22 -5.80
N TRP A 46 0.82 -1.74 -4.61
CA TRP A 46 1.19 -2.62 -3.50
C TRP A 46 0.04 -3.54 -3.10
N PHE A 47 -1.17 -2.99 -2.92
CA PHE A 47 -2.36 -3.79 -2.57
C PHE A 47 -2.75 -4.76 -3.70
N GLN A 48 -2.60 -4.37 -4.97
CA GLN A 48 -2.82 -5.27 -6.11
C GLN A 48 -1.83 -6.44 -6.10
N ASN A 49 -0.54 -6.17 -5.93
CA ASN A 49 0.49 -7.21 -5.88
C ASN A 49 0.34 -8.10 -4.64
N ARG A 50 -0.02 -7.53 -3.48
CA ARG A 50 -0.24 -8.26 -2.23
C ARG A 50 -1.39 -9.24 -2.36
N ARG A 51 -2.51 -8.84 -2.99
CA ARG A 51 -3.64 -9.75 -3.29
C ARG A 51 -3.28 -10.83 -4.30
N ALA A 52 -2.51 -10.50 -5.33
CA ALA A 52 -2.06 -11.48 -6.31
C ALA A 52 -1.17 -12.57 -5.69
N LYS A 53 -0.45 -12.23 -4.60
CA LYS A 53 0.38 -13.19 -3.84
C LYS A 53 -0.43 -14.06 -2.86
N GLU A 54 -1.60 -13.62 -2.41
CA GLU A 54 -2.52 -14.43 -1.59
C GLU A 54 -3.35 -15.43 -2.41
N LYS A 55 -3.25 -15.36 -3.74
CA LYS A 55 -3.93 -16.28 -4.66
C LYS A 55 -2.95 -17.34 -5.12
#